data_AF-A0A934BD84-F1
#
_entry.id   AF-A0A934BD84-F1
#
_cell.length_a   1.000
_cell.length_b   1.000
_cell.length_c   1.000
_cell.angle_alpha   90.00
_cell.angle_beta   90.00
_cell.angle_gamma   90.00
#
_symmetry.space_group_name_H-M   'P 1'
#
loop_
_entity.id
_entity.type
_entity.pdbx_description
1 polymer ?
#
loop_
_entity_poly.entity_id
_entity_poly.type
_entity_poly.pdbx_seq_one_letter_code
_entity_poly.pdbx_strand_id
1 'polypeptide(L)'
;MRGKRLVVTLCSFIAVALWSTAGWSGPESDPLKPRVPDAERGENFTNCKFHKKRNDGELLWVVKNGSPGTGMPALVKGGILTEEEAWTIIAYERSFCKDTE
;
A
#
# COMPACT_ATOMS: atom_id res chain seq x y z
N MET A 1 54.23 16.98 17.68
CA MET A 1 52.98 17.28 18.43
C MET A 1 51.82 17.82 17.58
N ARG A 2 52.05 18.40 16.37
CA ARG A 2 50.97 18.97 15.51
C ARG A 2 50.07 17.96 14.79
N GLY A 3 50.58 16.80 14.36
CA GLY A 3 49.80 15.81 13.59
C GLY A 3 48.71 15.07 14.39
N LYS A 4 48.95 14.77 15.67
CA LYS A 4 47.98 14.07 16.53
C LYS A 4 46.74 14.92 16.83
N ARG A 5 46.90 16.24 16.95
CA ARG A 5 45.78 17.17 17.16
C ARG A 5 44.91 17.28 15.91
N LEU A 6 45.50 17.28 14.71
CA LEU A 6 44.76 17.37 13.46
C LEU A 6 43.87 16.14 13.22
N VAL A 7 44.38 14.94 13.52
CA VAL A 7 43.64 13.67 13.37
C VAL A 7 42.47 13.58 14.36
N VAL A 8 42.68 13.96 15.63
CA VAL A 8 41.61 13.92 16.64
C VAL A 8 40.52 14.94 16.32
N THR A 9 40.88 16.13 15.83
CA THR A 9 39.89 17.14 15.44
C THR A 9 39.06 16.70 14.22
N LEU A 10 39.68 16.15 13.18
CA LEU A 10 38.98 15.67 11.98
C LEU A 10 38.04 14.49 12.27
N CYS A 11 38.47 13.52 13.09
CA CYS A 11 37.62 12.39 13.48
C CYS A 11 36.42 12.82 14.33
N SER A 12 36.57 13.81 15.21
CA SER A 12 35.46 14.34 16.00
C SER A 12 34.41 15.06 15.15
N PHE A 13 34.81 15.79 14.12
CA PHE A 13 33.85 16.44 13.21
C PHE A 13 33.07 15.44 12.37
N ILE A 14 33.73 14.37 11.89
CA ILE A 14 33.07 13.32 11.10
C ILE A 14 32.09 12.51 11.97
N ALA A 15 32.46 12.19 13.21
CA ALA A 15 31.58 11.46 14.13
C ALA A 15 30.32 12.26 14.53
N VAL A 16 30.46 13.58 14.78
CA VAL A 16 29.31 14.46 15.09
C VAL A 16 28.41 14.65 13.86
N ALA A 17 28.98 14.78 12.67
CA ALA A 17 28.21 14.91 11.44
C ALA A 17 27.41 13.65 11.10
N LEU A 18 27.96 12.45 11.36
CA LEU A 18 27.31 11.18 11.07
C LEU A 18 26.18 10.80 12.04
N TRP A 19 26.26 11.20 13.31
CA TRP A 19 25.14 11.01 14.25
C TRP A 19 24.00 12.02 14.08
N SER A 20 24.29 13.19 13.51
CA SER A 20 23.26 14.21 13.27
C SER A 20 22.36 13.87 12.09
N THR A 21 22.81 13.06 11.12
CA THR A 21 21.99 12.63 9.98
C THR A 21 21.22 11.33 10.25
N ALA A 22 21.66 10.51 11.22
CA ALA A 22 20.94 9.30 11.61
C ALA A 22 19.62 9.56 12.36
N GLY A 23 19.44 10.76 12.90
CA GLY A 23 18.21 11.15 13.62
C GLY A 23 17.05 11.60 12.74
N TRP A 24 17.26 11.77 11.43
CA TRP A 24 16.24 12.34 10.54
C TRP A 24 15.53 11.34 9.63
N SER A 25 15.96 10.08 9.63
CA SER A 25 15.25 8.99 8.94
C SER A 25 14.46 8.17 9.95
N GLY A 26 13.53 8.83 10.65
CA GLY A 26 12.47 8.13 11.37
C GLY A 26 11.55 7.40 10.39
N PRO A 27 10.83 6.35 10.81
CA PRO A 27 9.83 5.71 9.96
C PRO A 27 8.85 6.76 9.45
N GLU A 28 8.58 6.76 8.14
CA GLU A 28 7.56 7.60 7.49
C GLU A 28 6.19 7.24 8.06
N SER A 29 5.85 7.82 9.20
CA SER A 29 4.50 7.86 9.70
C SER A 29 3.87 9.10 9.09
N ASP A 30 3.30 9.01 7.89
CA ASP A 30 2.41 10.05 7.37
C ASP A 30 1.27 10.21 8.40
N PRO A 31 1.28 11.27 9.24
CA PRO A 31 0.34 11.43 10.35
C PRO A 31 -0.94 12.13 9.89
N LEU A 32 -1.12 12.29 8.57
CA LEU A 32 -2.29 12.97 8.04
C LEU A 32 -3.48 12.01 8.01
N LYS A 33 -4.60 12.51 8.53
CA LYS A 33 -5.92 11.92 8.29
C LYS A 33 -6.08 11.60 6.80
N PRO A 34 -6.70 10.47 6.44
CA PRO A 34 -6.92 10.11 5.04
C PRO A 34 -7.49 11.31 4.28
N ARG A 35 -6.84 11.66 3.16
CA ARG A 35 -7.22 12.83 2.36
C ARG A 35 -8.66 12.74 1.83
N VAL A 36 -9.14 11.51 1.62
CA VAL A 36 -10.48 11.21 1.11
C VAL A 36 -11.42 10.87 2.29
N PRO A 37 -12.57 11.56 2.42
CA PRO A 37 -13.60 11.23 3.39
C PRO A 37 -14.01 9.75 3.29
N ASP A 38 -14.36 9.13 4.41
CA ASP A 38 -14.68 7.68 4.43
C ASP A 38 -15.84 7.30 3.48
N ALA A 39 -16.81 8.22 3.27
CA ALA A 39 -17.94 8.00 2.39
C ALA A 39 -17.57 7.94 0.88
N GLU A 40 -16.43 8.52 0.51
CA GLU A 40 -15.92 8.52 -0.87
C GLU A 40 -14.80 7.49 -1.06
N ARG A 41 -14.38 6.81 0.02
CA ARG A 41 -13.35 5.78 -0.04
C ARG A 41 -13.95 4.50 -0.64
N GLY A 42 -13.20 3.88 -1.54
CA GLY A 42 -13.51 2.52 -2.01
C GLY A 42 -13.61 1.52 -0.86
N GLU A 43 -14.24 0.38 -1.14
CA GLU A 43 -14.37 -0.72 -0.18
C GLU A 43 -12.99 -1.25 0.26
N ASN A 44 -12.91 -1.71 1.51
CA ASN A 44 -11.67 -2.27 2.05
C ASN A 44 -11.59 -3.78 1.77
N PHE A 45 -10.76 -4.17 0.80
CA PHE A 45 -10.54 -5.58 0.42
C PHE A 45 -9.80 -6.41 1.47
N THR A 46 -9.20 -5.79 2.49
CA THR A 46 -8.62 -6.51 3.63
C THR A 46 -9.69 -6.86 4.68
N ASN A 47 -10.88 -6.28 4.61
CA ASN A 47 -11.95 -6.55 5.57
C ASN A 47 -12.66 -7.87 5.23
N CYS A 48 -12.55 -8.87 6.09
CA CYS A 48 -13.26 -10.14 5.94
C CYS A 48 -14.79 -10.01 5.82
N LYS A 49 -15.40 -8.96 6.39
CA LYS A 49 -16.85 -8.71 6.24
C LYS A 49 -17.24 -8.37 4.80
N PHE A 50 -16.36 -7.69 4.05
CA PHE A 50 -16.56 -7.43 2.63
C PHE A 50 -16.62 -8.75 1.86
N HIS A 51 -15.63 -9.61 2.12
CA HIS A 51 -15.52 -10.93 1.51
C HIS A 51 -16.74 -11.82 1.82
N LYS A 52 -17.24 -11.83 3.06
CA LYS A 52 -18.42 -12.62 3.45
C LYS A 52 -19.73 -12.10 2.86
N LYS A 53 -19.80 -10.82 2.49
CA LYS A 53 -21.02 -10.19 1.96
C LYS A 53 -21.21 -10.43 0.45
N ARG A 54 -20.13 -10.66 -0.30
CA ARG A 54 -20.17 -10.76 -1.77
C ARG A 54 -19.75 -12.13 -2.28
N ASN A 55 -20.42 -12.56 -3.34
CA ASN A 55 -20.10 -13.81 -4.03
C ASN A 55 -19.01 -13.59 -5.09
N ASP A 56 -18.23 -14.64 -5.38
CA ASP A 56 -17.15 -14.56 -6.38
C ASP A 56 -17.67 -14.20 -7.78
N GLY A 57 -18.86 -14.69 -8.14
CA GLY A 57 -19.50 -14.34 -9.40
C GLY A 57 -19.89 -12.85 -9.51
N GLU A 58 -20.24 -12.21 -8.39
CA GLU A 58 -20.53 -10.78 -8.37
C GLU A 58 -19.23 -9.97 -8.53
N LEU A 59 -18.16 -10.38 -7.87
CA LEU A 59 -16.84 -9.76 -8.02
C LEU A 59 -16.34 -9.88 -9.46
N LEU A 60 -16.48 -11.06 -10.08
CA LEU A 60 -16.15 -11.25 -11.49
C LEU A 60 -17.01 -10.37 -12.39
N TRP A 61 -18.32 -10.28 -12.14
CA TRP A 61 -19.19 -9.42 -12.93
C TRP A 61 -18.74 -7.96 -12.89
N VAL A 62 -18.35 -7.49 -11.70
CA VAL A 62 -17.84 -6.13 -11.47
C VAL A 62 -16.51 -5.92 -12.19
N VAL A 63 -15.57 -6.87 -12.13
CA VAL A 63 -14.31 -6.82 -12.90
C VAL A 63 -14.55 -6.82 -14.42
N LYS A 64 -15.55 -7.58 -14.89
CA LYS A 64 -15.90 -7.68 -16.31
C LYS A 64 -16.57 -6.43 -16.86
N ASN A 65 -17.49 -5.84 -16.11
CA ASN A 65 -18.38 -4.77 -16.58
C ASN A 65 -18.07 -3.39 -16.01
N GLY A 66 -17.22 -3.32 -14.99
CA GLY A 66 -17.07 -2.12 -14.16
C GLY A 66 -18.23 -1.95 -13.19
N SER A 67 -18.13 -0.93 -12.33
CA SER A 67 -19.21 -0.56 -11.41
C SER A 67 -19.76 0.82 -11.78
N PRO A 68 -21.01 0.91 -12.27
CA PRO A 68 -21.62 2.19 -12.67
C PRO A 68 -21.63 3.21 -11.53
N GLY A 69 -21.33 4.47 -11.83
CA GLY A 69 -21.31 5.56 -10.84
C GLY A 69 -20.10 5.53 -9.90
N THR A 70 -19.12 4.66 -10.15
CA THR A 70 -17.84 4.60 -9.41
C THR A 70 -16.66 4.85 -10.35
N GLY A 71 -15.48 5.05 -9.79
CA GLY A 71 -14.23 5.14 -10.58
C GLY A 71 -13.71 3.80 -11.10
N MET A 72 -14.45 2.69 -11.00
CA MET A 72 -13.98 1.36 -11.37
C MET A 72 -14.35 0.99 -12.82
N PRO A 73 -13.40 0.99 -13.77
CA PRO A 73 -13.67 0.69 -15.16
C PRO A 73 -13.88 -0.82 -15.41
N ALA A 74 -14.41 -1.15 -16.58
CA ALA A 74 -14.53 -2.52 -17.03
C ALA A 74 -13.17 -3.05 -17.51
N LEU A 75 -12.59 -4.01 -16.80
CA LEU A 75 -11.23 -4.49 -17.10
C LEU A 75 -11.22 -5.55 -18.22
N VAL A 76 -12.16 -6.49 -18.18
CA VAL A 76 -12.26 -7.53 -19.22
C VAL A 76 -12.86 -6.98 -20.51
N LYS A 77 -13.98 -6.25 -20.43
CA LYS A 77 -14.56 -5.59 -21.62
C LYS A 77 -13.65 -4.49 -22.19
N GLY A 78 -12.79 -3.90 -21.36
CA GLY A 78 -11.76 -2.96 -21.79
C GLY A 78 -10.56 -3.62 -22.48
N GLY A 79 -10.49 -4.95 -22.53
CA GLY A 79 -9.39 -5.71 -23.13
C GLY A 79 -8.09 -5.65 -22.33
N ILE A 80 -8.14 -5.23 -21.05
CA ILE A 80 -6.98 -5.13 -20.17
C ILE A 80 -6.63 -6.50 -19.58
N LEU A 81 -7.65 -7.32 -19.33
CA LEU A 81 -7.54 -8.64 -18.71
C LEU A 81 -8.36 -9.67 -19.48
N THR A 82 -7.91 -10.93 -19.49
CA THR A 82 -8.76 -12.06 -19.86
C THR A 82 -9.68 -12.48 -18.72
N GLU A 83 -10.66 -13.32 -19.00
CA GLU A 83 -11.58 -13.81 -17.97
C GLU A 83 -10.87 -14.73 -16.96
N GLU A 84 -9.90 -15.52 -17.41
CA GLU A 84 -9.08 -16.40 -16.57
C GLU A 84 -8.17 -15.60 -15.61
N GLU A 85 -7.60 -14.50 -16.10
CA GLU A 85 -6.83 -13.58 -15.27
C GLU A 85 -7.71 -12.90 -14.22
N ALA A 86 -8.94 -12.52 -14.60
CA ALA A 86 -9.90 -11.95 -13.65
C ALA A 86 -10.24 -12.92 -12.51
N TRP A 87 -10.43 -14.21 -12.81
CA TRP A 87 -10.61 -15.25 -11.79
C TRP A 87 -9.39 -15.39 -10.87
N THR A 88 -8.20 -15.34 -11.44
CA THR A 88 -6.94 -15.42 -10.68
C THR A 88 -6.80 -14.22 -9.73
N ILE A 89 -7.17 -13.02 -10.17
CA ILE A 89 -7.16 -11.81 -9.35
C ILE A 89 -8.16 -11.93 -8.21
N ILE A 90 -9.37 -12.44 -8.45
CA ILE A 90 -10.37 -12.65 -7.38
C ILE A 90 -9.84 -13.64 -6.34
N ALA A 91 -9.22 -14.74 -6.77
CA ALA A 91 -8.59 -15.70 -5.86
C ALA A 91 -7.48 -15.04 -5.03
N TYR A 92 -6.70 -14.14 -5.64
CA TYR A 92 -5.70 -13.35 -4.93
C TYR A 92 -6.34 -12.37 -3.92
N GLU A 93 -7.39 -11.66 -4.29
CA GLU A 93 -8.12 -10.76 -3.38
C GLU A 93 -8.69 -11.51 -2.17
N ARG A 94 -9.18 -12.75 -2.36
CA ARG A 94 -9.66 -13.61 -1.28
C ARG A 94 -8.58 -13.95 -0.25
N SER A 95 -7.31 -14.00 -0.67
CA SER A 95 -6.18 -14.29 0.22
C SER A 95 -5.92 -13.22 1.28
N PHE A 96 -6.50 -12.01 1.12
CA PHE A 96 -6.36 -10.93 2.10
C PHE A 96 -7.20 -11.15 3.36
N CYS A 97 -8.29 -11.92 3.27
CA CYS A 97 -9.01 -12.35 4.45
C CYS A 97 -8.31 -13.57 5.06
N LYS A 98 -7.32 -13.30 5.92
CA LYS A 98 -6.80 -14.30 6.84
C LYS A 98 -7.74 -14.28 8.03
N ASP A 99 -8.49 -15.35 8.24
CA ASP A 99 -9.20 -15.56 9.50
C ASP A 99 -8.13 -15.66 10.60
N THR A 100 -7.81 -14.54 11.24
CA THR A 100 -7.19 -14.59 12.56
C THR A 100 -8.29 -15.06 13.50
N GLU A 101 -8.30 -16.37 13.78
CA GLU A 101 -9.02 -16.94 14.93
C GLU A 101 -8.67 -16.22 16.23
#